data_AF-A0A1I0I8L8-F1
#
_entry.id   AF-A0A1I0I8L8-F1
#
_cell.length_a   1.000
_cell.length_b   1.000
_cell.length_c   1.000
_cell.angle_alpha   90.00
_cell.angle_beta   90.00
_cell.angle_gamma   90.00
#
_symmetry.space_group_name_H-M   'P 1'
#
loop_
_entity.id
_entity.type
_entity.pdbx_description
1 polymer ?
#
loop_
_entity_poly.entity_id
_entity_poly.type
_entity_poly.pdbx_seq_one_letter_code
_entity_poly.pdbx_strand_id
1 'polypeptide(L)'
;MAEYAGVSRWQVHQIWKAADLKPHRLKTFKISNDPDFADKVFDVVGLYLNPPDNALVLSVDEKTQIQALDRTQPKLQLKPGQIERRTHDYKRHGTTSLYAALNILNGEVIGRITQRHRAKEFLDFLRQIDRGTPKEQDLHLILDNSSTHKTPEVKAWLEKHPRFTLHFTPTSASWLNAVEGWFGQLERRALYRGIFTSVGELKTAIRRYIKTHNEKLAKPFRWHKSAESIMTSVARAKLSIIDNK
;
A
#
# COMPACT_ATOMS: atom_id res chain seq x y z
N MET A 1 20.79 19.39 25.31
CA MET A 1 20.22 18.68 26.48
C MET A 1 21.22 18.62 27.61
N ALA A 2 22.27 17.77 27.57
CA ALA A 2 23.27 17.67 28.64
C ALA A 2 23.94 19.03 28.96
N GLU A 3 24.48 19.69 27.94
CA GLU A 3 25.06 21.03 28.05
C GLU A 3 24.04 22.09 28.51
N TYR A 4 22.89 22.16 27.83
CA TYR A 4 21.78 23.05 28.19
C TYR A 4 21.32 22.93 29.65
N ALA A 5 21.25 21.70 30.17
CA ALA A 5 20.78 21.42 31.52
C ALA A 5 21.93 21.32 32.55
N GLY A 6 23.19 21.57 32.15
CA GLY A 6 24.34 21.50 33.06
C GLY A 6 24.60 20.12 33.67
N VAL A 7 24.18 19.03 33.01
CA VAL A 7 24.29 17.65 33.51
C VAL A 7 25.12 16.76 32.60
N SER A 8 25.61 15.64 33.13
CA SER A 8 26.31 14.64 32.33
C SER A 8 25.39 13.94 31.33
N ARG A 9 25.96 13.45 30.22
CA ARG A 9 25.22 12.60 29.24
C ARG A 9 24.63 11.35 29.90
N TRP A 10 25.30 10.80 30.92
CA TRP A 10 24.81 9.65 31.68
C TRP A 10 23.54 9.98 32.48
N GLN A 11 23.51 11.14 33.15
CA GLN A 11 22.30 11.60 33.85
C GLN A 11 21.13 11.82 32.87
N VAL A 12 21.38 12.42 31.70
CA VAL A 12 20.34 12.54 30.65
C VAL A 12 19.83 11.16 30.23
N HIS A 13 20.72 10.18 30.05
CA HIS A 13 20.33 8.82 29.70
C HIS A 13 19.48 8.16 30.80
N GLN A 14 19.85 8.30 32.08
CA GLN A 14 19.06 7.76 33.20
C GLN A 14 17.67 8.40 33.27
N ILE A 15 17.58 9.72 33.09
CA ILE A 15 16.31 10.44 33.08
C ILE A 15 15.43 9.94 31.93
N TRP A 16 15.97 9.85 30.71
CA TRP A 16 15.22 9.32 29.57
C TRP A 16 14.78 7.88 29.79
N LYS A 17 15.65 7.03 30.33
CA LYS A 17 15.32 5.63 30.64
C LYS A 17 14.22 5.55 31.70
N ALA A 18 14.30 6.35 32.77
CA ALA A 18 13.31 6.38 33.84
C ALA A 18 11.94 6.89 33.35
N ALA A 19 11.93 7.84 32.41
CA ALA A 19 10.72 8.40 31.82
C ALA A 19 10.22 7.66 30.56
N ASP A 20 10.82 6.52 30.20
CA ASP A 20 10.61 5.78 28.95
C ASP A 20 10.69 6.64 27.66
N LEU A 21 11.48 7.72 27.69
CA LEU A 21 11.69 8.60 26.55
C LEU A 21 12.69 7.98 25.57
N LYS A 22 12.29 7.90 24.30
CA LYS A 22 13.08 7.30 23.22
C LYS A 22 13.30 8.32 22.09
N PRO A 23 14.07 9.41 22.30
CA PRO A 23 14.23 10.50 21.32
C PRO A 23 14.91 10.06 20.02
N HIS A 24 15.61 8.92 20.01
CA HIS A 24 16.18 8.30 18.81
C HIS A 24 15.14 7.56 17.94
N ARG A 25 13.90 7.41 18.41
CA ARG A 25 12.81 6.76 17.66
C ARG A 25 11.89 7.84 17.10
N LEU A 26 11.65 7.76 15.80
CA LEU A 26 10.69 8.61 15.09
C LEU A 26 9.62 7.73 14.47
N LYS A 27 8.37 8.18 14.57
CA LYS A 27 7.22 7.62 13.86
C LYS A 27 6.45 8.76 13.23
N THR A 28 5.93 8.53 12.04
CA THR A 28 5.06 9.47 11.34
C THR A 28 3.61 9.17 11.67
N PHE A 29 2.78 10.20 11.75
CA PHE A 29 1.32 10.07 11.82
C PHE A 29 0.67 11.04 10.83
N LYS A 30 -0.56 10.73 10.43
CA LYS A 30 -1.39 11.62 9.61
C LYS A 30 -2.83 11.49 10.07
N ILE A 31 -3.47 12.62 10.35
CA ILE A 31 -4.89 12.68 10.69
C ILE A 31 -5.65 13.13 9.44
N SER A 32 -6.69 12.39 9.08
CA SER A 32 -7.56 12.75 7.96
C SER A 32 -8.53 13.86 8.35
N ASN A 33 -8.78 14.76 7.40
CA ASN A 33 -9.82 15.78 7.47
C ASN A 33 -11.04 15.41 6.60
N ASP A 34 -11.14 14.15 6.16
CA ASP A 34 -12.30 13.67 5.42
C ASP A 34 -13.56 13.80 6.29
N PRO A 35 -14.60 14.52 5.85
CA PRO A 35 -15.83 14.65 6.62
C PRO A 35 -16.50 13.30 6.89
N ASP A 36 -16.36 12.35 5.95
CA ASP A 36 -16.95 11.01 6.04
C ASP A 36 -15.94 9.98 6.58
N PHE A 37 -14.92 10.43 7.32
CA PHE A 37 -13.83 9.55 7.78
C PHE A 37 -14.35 8.34 8.55
N ALA A 38 -15.26 8.57 9.50
CA ALA A 38 -15.79 7.49 10.34
C ALA A 38 -16.52 6.46 9.48
N ASP A 39 -17.49 6.89 8.68
CA ASP A 39 -18.32 6.02 7.85
C ASP A 39 -17.47 5.16 6.90
N LYS A 40 -16.48 5.77 6.24
CA LYS A 40 -15.55 5.04 5.36
C LYS A 40 -14.66 4.06 6.11
N VAL A 41 -14.24 4.36 7.34
CA VAL A 41 -13.50 3.41 8.18
C VAL A 41 -14.41 2.23 8.54
N PHE A 42 -15.64 2.48 8.97
CA PHE A 42 -16.60 1.42 9.32
C PHE A 42 -16.90 0.53 8.12
N ASP A 43 -17.15 1.12 6.96
CA ASP A 43 -17.41 0.41 5.70
C ASP A 43 -16.25 -0.53 5.34
N VAL A 44 -15.02 0.01 5.22
CA VAL A 44 -13.85 -0.78 4.82
C VAL A 44 -13.45 -1.82 5.87
N VAL A 45 -13.48 -1.47 7.16
CA VAL A 45 -13.17 -2.42 8.24
C VAL A 45 -14.24 -3.51 8.32
N GLY A 46 -15.51 -3.16 8.08
CA GLY A 46 -16.62 -4.10 8.00
C GLY A 46 -16.37 -5.17 6.94
N LEU A 47 -15.96 -4.77 5.73
CA LEU A 47 -15.60 -5.71 4.67
C LEU A 47 -14.44 -6.64 5.02
N TYR A 48 -13.45 -6.17 5.78
CA TYR A 48 -12.33 -7.02 6.19
C TYR A 48 -12.67 -7.98 7.32
N LEU A 49 -13.56 -7.60 8.23
CA LEU A 49 -13.92 -8.41 9.40
C LEU A 49 -15.08 -9.36 9.12
N ASN A 50 -16.04 -8.93 8.30
CA ASN A 50 -17.25 -9.65 7.98
C ASN A 50 -17.64 -9.39 6.51
N PRO A 51 -16.88 -9.96 5.54
CA PRO A 51 -17.18 -9.81 4.13
C PRO A 51 -18.58 -10.39 3.80
N PRO A 52 -19.32 -9.80 2.85
CA PRO A 52 -20.62 -10.33 2.43
C PRO A 52 -20.55 -11.77 1.93
N ASP A 53 -21.62 -12.53 2.14
CA ASP A 53 -21.76 -13.87 1.60
C ASP A 53 -21.76 -13.86 0.07
N ASN A 54 -21.20 -14.91 -0.54
CA ASN A 54 -21.10 -15.05 -2.00
C ASN A 54 -20.47 -13.84 -2.71
N ALA A 55 -19.53 -13.15 -2.06
CA ALA A 55 -18.85 -12.00 -2.62
C ALA A 55 -17.32 -12.13 -2.54
N LEU A 56 -16.63 -11.47 -3.47
CA LEU A 56 -15.19 -11.24 -3.40
C LEU A 56 -14.93 -9.81 -2.98
N VAL A 57 -14.16 -9.66 -1.90
CA VAL A 57 -13.62 -8.37 -1.49
C VAL A 57 -12.19 -8.25 -2.01
N LEU A 58 -11.97 -7.24 -2.85
CA LEU A 58 -10.69 -6.96 -3.50
C LEU A 58 -10.16 -5.61 -3.02
N SER A 59 -8.98 -5.59 -2.43
CA SER A 59 -8.26 -4.35 -2.15
C SER A 59 -7.46 -3.94 -3.38
N VAL A 60 -7.81 -2.78 -3.94
CA VAL A 60 -7.37 -2.31 -5.26
C VAL A 60 -6.61 -1.00 -5.14
N ASP A 61 -5.48 -0.92 -5.84
CA ASP A 61 -4.69 0.30 -5.91
C ASP A 61 -3.72 0.29 -7.11
N GLU A 62 -3.14 1.46 -7.37
CA GLU A 62 -2.22 1.74 -8.48
C GLU A 62 -0.86 2.20 -7.95
N LYS A 63 0.16 1.34 -8.09
CA LYS A 63 1.54 1.77 -7.87
C LYS A 63 2.06 2.43 -9.14
N THR A 64 2.08 3.75 -9.16
CA THR A 64 2.54 4.55 -10.30
C THR A 64 4.06 4.73 -10.30
N GLN A 65 4.61 5.05 -11.48
CA GLN A 65 6.01 5.46 -11.67
C GLN A 65 7.06 4.47 -11.14
N ILE A 66 6.81 3.17 -11.20
CA ILE A 66 7.81 2.13 -10.88
C ILE A 66 8.97 2.25 -11.87
N GLN A 67 10.19 2.44 -11.37
CA GLN A 67 11.34 2.82 -12.19
C GLN A 67 12.20 1.62 -12.56
N ALA A 68 12.61 1.54 -13.83
CA ALA A 68 13.67 0.62 -14.26
C ALA A 68 15.01 1.27 -13.94
N LEU A 69 15.68 0.76 -12.91
CA LEU A 69 16.94 1.30 -12.40
C LEU A 69 18.07 0.29 -12.60
N ASP A 70 19.17 0.78 -13.15
CA ASP A 70 20.47 0.10 -13.17
C ASP A 70 21.48 0.89 -12.32
N ARG A 71 22.52 0.22 -11.85
CA ARG A 71 23.64 0.83 -11.13
C ARG A 71 24.73 1.22 -12.10
N THR A 72 25.35 2.36 -11.84
CA THR A 72 26.39 2.93 -12.70
C THR A 72 27.66 2.10 -12.72
N GLN A 73 27.89 1.27 -11.69
CA GLN A 73 28.97 0.29 -11.63
C GLN A 73 28.44 -1.08 -11.20
N PRO A 74 29.13 -2.18 -11.56
CA PRO A 74 28.79 -3.52 -11.08
C PRO A 74 28.76 -3.58 -9.55
N LYS A 75 27.76 -4.29 -9.02
CA LYS A 75 27.66 -4.51 -7.57
C LYS A 75 28.84 -5.33 -7.07
N LEU A 76 29.31 -5.03 -5.86
CA LEU A 76 30.27 -5.87 -5.17
C LEU A 76 29.52 -7.04 -4.53
N GLN A 77 29.97 -8.26 -4.82
CA GLN A 77 29.33 -9.49 -4.35
C GLN A 77 29.35 -9.61 -2.83
N LEU A 78 28.34 -10.29 -2.28
CA LEU A 78 28.31 -10.70 -0.88
C LEU A 78 29.47 -11.68 -0.60
N LYS A 79 30.15 -11.47 0.53
CA LYS A 79 31.20 -12.38 1.04
C LYS A 79 31.01 -12.57 2.55
N PRO A 80 31.51 -13.65 3.15
CA PRO A 80 31.53 -13.78 4.61
C PRO A 80 32.11 -12.53 5.27
N GLY A 81 31.37 -11.93 6.22
CA GLY A 81 31.75 -10.69 6.89
C GLY A 81 31.57 -9.39 6.08
N GLN A 82 31.11 -9.45 4.83
CA GLN A 82 30.89 -8.27 3.98
C GLN A 82 29.45 -8.19 3.45
N ILE A 83 28.81 -7.04 3.68
CA ILE A 83 27.50 -6.74 3.10
C ILE A 83 27.61 -6.41 1.61
N GLU A 84 26.50 -6.52 0.90
CA GLU A 84 26.39 -6.08 -0.50
C GLU A 84 26.64 -4.57 -0.57
N ARG A 85 27.50 -4.14 -1.50
CA ARG A 85 27.80 -2.72 -1.73
C ARG A 85 27.42 -2.34 -3.16
N ARG A 86 26.75 -1.19 -3.30
CA ARG A 86 26.24 -0.65 -4.56
C ARG A 86 26.58 0.83 -4.64
N THR A 87 26.67 1.34 -5.86
CA THR A 87 26.75 2.78 -6.09
C THR A 87 25.42 3.45 -5.72
N HIS A 88 25.52 4.66 -5.18
CA HIS A 88 24.36 5.44 -4.76
C HIS A 88 23.62 6.03 -5.97
N ASP A 89 24.37 6.40 -7.00
CA ASP A 89 23.91 6.87 -8.31
C ASP A 89 23.38 5.70 -9.18
N TYR A 90 22.49 6.04 -10.10
CA TYR A 90 21.75 5.08 -10.92
C TYR A 90 21.47 5.62 -12.32
N LYS A 91 21.30 4.70 -13.27
CA LYS A 91 20.81 4.99 -14.62
C LYS A 91 19.32 4.67 -14.70
N ARG A 92 18.54 5.60 -15.27
CA ARG A 92 17.09 5.46 -15.43
C ARG A 92 16.78 4.93 -16.83
N HIS A 93 16.04 3.83 -16.91
CA HIS A 93 15.64 3.18 -18.17
C HIS A 93 14.14 3.30 -18.45
N GLY A 94 13.47 4.28 -17.84
CA GLY A 94 12.03 4.53 -17.96
C GLY A 94 11.23 4.05 -16.76
N THR A 95 9.90 4.16 -16.86
CA THR A 95 8.95 3.83 -15.80
C THR A 95 7.76 3.04 -16.31
N THR A 96 7.06 2.38 -15.39
CA THR A 96 5.79 1.69 -15.64
C THR A 96 4.88 1.88 -14.43
N SER A 97 3.57 1.68 -14.59
CA SER A 97 2.60 1.61 -13.50
C SER A 97 2.05 0.20 -13.35
N LEU A 98 1.58 -0.14 -12.14
CA LEU A 98 0.94 -1.43 -11.85
C LEU A 98 -0.37 -1.19 -11.11
N TYR A 99 -1.47 -1.62 -11.72
CA TYR A 99 -2.71 -1.88 -11.00
C TYR A 99 -2.64 -3.25 -10.35
N ALA A 100 -3.06 -3.34 -9.09
CA ALA A 100 -3.15 -4.60 -8.37
C ALA A 100 -4.48 -4.68 -7.62
N ALA A 101 -5.08 -5.86 -7.61
CA ALA A 101 -6.24 -6.22 -6.82
C ALA A 101 -5.87 -7.42 -5.96
N LEU A 102 -5.76 -7.21 -4.65
CA LEU A 102 -5.50 -8.23 -3.65
C LEU A 102 -6.84 -8.80 -3.17
N ASN A 103 -7.07 -10.08 -3.40
CA ASN A 103 -8.19 -10.81 -2.82
C ASN A 103 -7.92 -11.04 -1.33
N ILE A 104 -8.78 -10.50 -0.46
CA ILE A 104 -8.56 -10.58 0.99
C ILE A 104 -8.73 -12.00 1.53
N LEU A 105 -9.55 -12.83 0.87
CA LEU A 105 -9.93 -14.15 1.37
C LEU A 105 -8.79 -15.15 1.18
N ASN A 106 -8.16 -15.15 0.01
CA ASN A 106 -7.11 -16.13 -0.33
C ASN A 106 -5.71 -15.49 -0.48
N GLY A 107 -5.61 -14.16 -0.56
CA GLY A 107 -4.35 -13.44 -0.72
C GLY A 107 -3.77 -13.43 -2.13
N GLU A 108 -4.50 -13.93 -3.13
CA GLU A 108 -4.09 -13.85 -4.53
C GLU A 108 -4.16 -12.42 -5.05
N VAL A 109 -3.30 -12.11 -6.01
CA VAL A 109 -3.23 -10.79 -6.64
C VAL A 109 -3.49 -10.89 -8.14
N ILE A 110 -4.47 -10.12 -8.60
CA ILE A 110 -4.68 -9.83 -10.02
C ILE A 110 -3.91 -8.55 -10.33
N GLY A 111 -2.92 -8.62 -11.23
CA GLY A 111 -2.12 -7.47 -11.61
C GLY A 111 -2.27 -7.08 -13.08
N ARG A 112 -2.20 -5.78 -13.37
CA ARG A 112 -2.13 -5.23 -14.73
C ARG A 112 -1.08 -4.15 -14.82
N ILE A 113 -0.06 -4.39 -15.63
CA ILE A 113 1.01 -3.42 -15.86
C ILE A 113 0.61 -2.48 -17.00
N THR A 114 0.68 -1.18 -16.74
CA THR A 114 0.29 -0.13 -17.69
C THR A 114 1.42 0.89 -17.85
N GLN A 115 1.38 1.64 -18.95
CA GLN A 115 2.32 2.76 -19.16
C GLN A 115 1.75 4.09 -18.63
N ARG A 116 0.42 4.20 -18.57
CA ARG A 116 -0.32 5.39 -18.11
C ARG A 116 -1.32 4.96 -17.03
N HIS A 117 -1.82 5.93 -16.27
CA HIS A 117 -2.76 5.73 -15.16
C HIS A 117 -3.97 6.67 -15.34
N ARG A 118 -4.75 6.46 -16.41
CA ARG A 118 -5.98 7.24 -16.67
C ARG A 118 -7.20 6.36 -16.47
N ALA A 119 -8.39 6.97 -16.52
CA ALA A 119 -9.66 6.25 -16.45
C ALA A 119 -9.77 5.08 -17.46
N LYS A 120 -9.19 5.22 -18.66
CA LYS A 120 -9.13 4.12 -19.65
C LYS A 120 -8.40 2.90 -19.10
N GLU A 121 -7.22 3.10 -18.51
CA GLU A 121 -6.42 2.01 -17.97
C GLU A 121 -7.08 1.38 -16.73
N PHE A 122 -7.77 2.19 -15.92
CA PHE A 122 -8.59 1.70 -14.82
C PHE A 122 -9.77 0.85 -15.31
N LEU A 123 -10.53 1.31 -16.31
CA LEU A 123 -11.61 0.53 -16.95
C LEU A 123 -11.10 -0.80 -17.53
N ASP A 124 -9.94 -0.78 -18.17
CA ASP A 124 -9.30 -1.99 -18.68
C ASP A 124 -8.93 -2.97 -17.56
N PHE A 125 -8.61 -2.46 -16.37
CA PHE A 125 -8.36 -3.27 -15.19
C PHE A 125 -9.66 -3.84 -14.61
N LEU A 126 -10.72 -3.04 -14.51
CA LEU A 126 -12.05 -3.52 -14.10
C LEU A 126 -12.56 -4.64 -15.02
N ARG A 127 -12.39 -4.49 -16.35
CA ARG A 127 -12.72 -5.55 -17.32
C ARG A 127 -11.89 -6.82 -17.13
N GLN A 128 -10.64 -6.69 -16.71
CA GLN A 128 -9.78 -7.85 -16.41
C GLN A 128 -10.27 -8.57 -15.15
N ILE A 129 -10.61 -7.82 -14.09
CA ILE A 129 -11.21 -8.38 -12.88
C ILE A 129 -12.53 -9.08 -13.23
N ASP A 130 -13.39 -8.41 -14.00
CA ASP A 130 -14.69 -8.95 -14.38
C ASP A 130 -14.57 -10.29 -15.14
N ARG A 131 -13.57 -10.42 -16.01
CA ARG A 131 -13.32 -11.68 -16.74
C ARG A 131 -12.64 -12.75 -15.90
N GLY A 132 -11.84 -12.34 -14.92
CA GLY A 132 -11.02 -13.22 -14.09
C GLY A 132 -11.67 -13.70 -12.81
N THR A 133 -12.92 -13.31 -12.54
CA THR A 133 -13.67 -13.65 -11.32
C THR A 133 -14.98 -14.37 -11.67
N PRO A 134 -15.49 -15.26 -10.79
CA PRO A 134 -16.75 -15.94 -11.01
C PRO A 134 -17.91 -14.96 -11.21
N LYS A 135 -18.86 -15.25 -12.11
CA LYS A 135 -19.89 -14.30 -12.57
C LYS A 135 -21.06 -14.14 -11.59
N GLU A 136 -21.27 -15.17 -10.78
CA GLU A 136 -22.30 -15.30 -9.75
C GLU A 136 -21.94 -14.60 -8.44
N GLN A 137 -20.70 -14.11 -8.31
CA GLN A 137 -20.22 -13.42 -7.12
C GLN A 137 -20.28 -11.91 -7.28
N ASP A 138 -20.71 -11.23 -6.22
CA ASP A 138 -20.58 -9.78 -6.08
C ASP A 138 -19.11 -9.41 -5.84
N LEU A 139 -18.72 -8.23 -6.31
CA LEU A 139 -17.36 -7.73 -6.28
C LEU A 139 -17.32 -6.42 -5.51
N HIS A 140 -16.78 -6.46 -4.29
CA HIS A 140 -16.55 -5.30 -3.46
C HIS A 140 -15.09 -4.86 -3.60
N LEU A 141 -14.87 -3.73 -4.28
CA LEU A 141 -13.53 -3.19 -4.49
C LEU A 141 -13.26 -2.07 -3.48
N ILE A 142 -12.25 -2.25 -2.64
CA ILE A 142 -11.74 -1.22 -1.73
C ILE A 142 -10.64 -0.46 -2.45
N LEU A 143 -10.76 0.85 -2.61
CA LEU A 143 -9.79 1.66 -3.36
C LEU A 143 -9.62 3.07 -2.78
N ASP A 144 -8.62 3.79 -3.28
CA ASP A 144 -8.40 5.19 -2.90
C ASP A 144 -9.39 6.14 -3.58
N ASN A 145 -9.38 7.39 -3.12
CA ASN A 145 -10.32 8.41 -3.58
C ASN A 145 -9.88 9.12 -4.88
N SER A 146 -9.05 8.49 -5.71
CA SER A 146 -8.51 9.08 -6.94
C SER A 146 -9.60 9.53 -7.91
N SER A 147 -9.37 10.65 -8.59
CA SER A 147 -10.31 11.22 -9.56
C SER A 147 -10.51 10.32 -10.79
N THR A 148 -9.53 9.47 -11.10
CA THR A 148 -9.59 8.49 -12.19
C THR A 148 -10.69 7.45 -11.97
N HIS A 149 -11.09 7.20 -10.72
CA HIS A 149 -12.15 6.26 -10.34
C HIS A 149 -13.56 6.85 -10.49
N LYS A 150 -13.68 8.15 -10.76
CA LYS A 150 -14.95 8.89 -10.70
C LYS A 150 -15.34 9.58 -12.01
N THR A 151 -14.65 9.27 -13.10
CA THR A 151 -14.96 9.88 -14.41
C THR A 151 -16.33 9.40 -14.90
N PRO A 152 -17.01 10.18 -15.78
CA PRO A 152 -18.31 9.78 -16.33
C PRO A 152 -18.28 8.40 -17.00
N GLU A 153 -17.19 8.04 -17.66
CA GLU A 153 -17.03 6.74 -18.32
C GLU A 153 -16.95 5.58 -17.31
N VAL A 154 -16.30 5.80 -16.16
CA VAL A 154 -16.24 4.81 -15.08
C VAL A 154 -17.62 4.63 -14.45
N LYS A 155 -18.32 5.72 -14.16
CA LYS A 155 -19.69 5.68 -13.61
C LYS A 155 -20.64 4.94 -14.57
N ALA A 156 -20.65 5.31 -15.84
CA ALA A 156 -21.48 4.66 -16.86
C ALA A 156 -21.13 3.18 -17.08
N TRP A 157 -19.87 2.78 -16.83
CA TRP A 157 -19.49 1.37 -16.86
C TRP A 157 -20.03 0.64 -15.63
N LEU A 158 -19.89 1.19 -14.42
CA LEU A 158 -20.39 0.59 -13.18
C LEU A 158 -21.92 0.43 -13.19
N GLU A 159 -22.67 1.40 -13.73
CA GLU A 159 -24.13 1.29 -13.93
C GLU A 159 -24.53 0.07 -14.77
N LYS A 160 -23.67 -0.35 -15.70
CA LYS A 160 -23.89 -1.53 -16.55
C LYS A 160 -23.37 -2.83 -15.92
N HIS A 161 -22.66 -2.75 -14.79
CA HIS A 161 -22.05 -3.89 -14.11
C HIS A 161 -22.45 -3.88 -12.62
N PRO A 162 -23.73 -4.15 -12.30
CA PRO A 162 -24.29 -3.97 -10.95
C PRO A 162 -23.64 -4.84 -9.87
N ARG A 163 -22.92 -5.90 -10.26
CA ARG A 163 -22.14 -6.74 -9.34
C ARG A 163 -20.91 -6.03 -8.75
N PHE A 164 -20.50 -4.87 -9.28
CA PHE A 164 -19.37 -4.10 -8.76
C PHE A 164 -19.83 -3.03 -7.77
N THR A 165 -19.36 -3.14 -6.53
CA THR A 165 -19.53 -2.11 -5.50
C THR A 165 -18.16 -1.52 -5.15
N LEU A 166 -18.03 -0.19 -5.22
CA LEU A 166 -16.80 0.52 -4.89
C LEU A 166 -16.86 1.10 -3.48
N HIS A 167 -15.83 0.81 -2.68
CA HIS A 167 -15.66 1.27 -1.30
C HIS A 167 -14.41 2.12 -1.18
N PHE A 168 -14.57 3.39 -0.82
CA PHE A 168 -13.46 4.34 -0.84
C PHE A 168 -12.84 4.49 0.55
N THR A 169 -11.52 4.30 0.61
CA THR A 169 -10.75 4.64 1.81
C THR A 169 -10.83 6.15 2.09
N PRO A 170 -10.80 6.57 3.37
CA PRO A 170 -10.76 7.98 3.70
C PRO A 170 -9.52 8.66 3.11
N THR A 171 -9.63 9.95 2.78
CA THR A 171 -8.44 10.69 2.34
C THR A 171 -7.32 10.59 3.38
N SER A 172 -6.06 10.47 2.93
CA SER A 172 -4.91 10.33 3.83
C SER A 172 -4.88 9.07 4.71
N ALA A 173 -5.66 8.04 4.37
CA ALA A 173 -5.73 6.77 5.10
C ALA A 173 -5.33 5.55 4.26
N SER A 174 -4.30 5.67 3.39
CA SER A 174 -3.82 4.55 2.56
C SER A 174 -3.37 3.32 3.36
N TRP A 175 -3.05 3.48 4.64
CA TRP A 175 -2.78 2.37 5.57
C TRP A 175 -3.96 1.42 5.76
N LEU A 176 -5.18 1.83 5.39
CA LEU A 176 -6.38 1.01 5.41
C LEU A 176 -6.52 0.14 4.14
N ASN A 177 -5.79 0.45 3.06
CA ASN A 177 -5.82 -0.31 1.83
C ASN A 177 -4.85 -1.50 1.90
N ALA A 178 -5.35 -2.74 1.99
CA ALA A 178 -4.52 -3.92 2.25
C ALA A 178 -3.43 -4.17 1.17
N VAL A 179 -3.73 -3.83 -0.10
CA VAL A 179 -2.82 -3.99 -1.24
C VAL A 179 -1.57 -3.12 -1.13
N GLU A 180 -1.59 -2.01 -0.39
CA GLU A 180 -0.40 -1.20 -0.11
C GLU A 180 0.66 -2.00 0.66
N GLY A 181 0.20 -2.88 1.56
CA GLY A 181 1.07 -3.85 2.23
C GLY A 181 1.70 -4.85 1.26
N TRP A 182 0.97 -5.26 0.22
CA TRP A 182 1.50 -6.11 -0.86
C TRP A 182 2.50 -5.35 -1.75
N PHE A 183 2.23 -4.11 -2.10
CA PHE A 183 3.20 -3.26 -2.81
C PHE A 183 4.50 -3.08 -2.02
N GLY A 184 4.43 -2.92 -0.71
CA GLY A 184 5.62 -2.91 0.15
C GLY A 184 6.40 -4.24 0.16
N GLN A 185 5.75 -5.37 -0.12
CA GLN A 185 6.43 -6.65 -0.31
C GLN A 185 7.06 -6.76 -1.70
N LEU A 186 6.34 -6.38 -2.77
CA LEU A 186 6.85 -6.28 -4.13
C LEU A 186 8.12 -5.42 -4.17
N GLU A 187 8.07 -4.24 -3.55
CA GLU A 187 9.20 -3.31 -3.47
C GLU A 187 10.42 -3.99 -2.84
N ARG A 188 10.27 -4.52 -1.61
CA ARG A 188 11.39 -5.10 -0.88
C ARG A 188 11.95 -6.38 -1.52
N ARG A 189 11.10 -7.21 -2.13
CA ARG A 189 11.48 -8.56 -2.58
C ARG A 189 11.87 -8.62 -4.05
N ALA A 190 11.30 -7.77 -4.90
CA ALA A 190 11.53 -7.81 -6.34
C ALA A 190 12.21 -6.56 -6.91
N LEU A 191 11.93 -5.36 -6.35
CA LEU A 191 12.32 -4.10 -6.98
C LEU A 191 13.57 -3.48 -6.35
N TYR A 192 13.62 -3.40 -5.02
CA TYR A 192 14.66 -2.68 -4.28
C TYR A 192 16.08 -3.17 -4.60
N ARG A 193 16.24 -4.49 -4.73
CA ARG A 193 17.52 -5.13 -5.11
C ARG A 193 17.64 -5.43 -6.60
N GLY A 194 16.57 -5.20 -7.38
CA GLY A 194 16.52 -5.44 -8.81
C GLY A 194 17.49 -4.53 -9.57
N ILE A 195 17.93 -5.01 -10.72
CA ILE A 195 18.68 -4.27 -11.72
C ILE A 195 17.92 -4.44 -13.02
N PHE A 196 17.49 -3.33 -13.63
CA PHE A 196 16.64 -3.32 -14.81
C PHE A 196 17.23 -2.35 -15.84
N THR A 197 17.75 -2.91 -16.92
CA THR A 197 18.32 -2.15 -18.06
C THR A 197 17.26 -1.73 -19.08
N SER A 198 16.01 -2.19 -18.90
CA SER A 198 14.86 -1.77 -19.68
C SER A 198 13.55 -1.88 -18.89
N VAL A 199 12.53 -1.16 -19.35
CA VAL A 199 11.15 -1.33 -18.85
C VAL A 199 10.64 -2.77 -19.10
N GLY A 200 11.10 -3.44 -20.16
CA GLY A 200 10.72 -4.83 -20.47
C GLY A 200 11.16 -5.81 -19.39
N GLU A 201 12.39 -5.67 -18.88
CA GLU A 201 12.92 -6.48 -17.77
C GLU A 201 12.16 -6.21 -16.48
N LEU A 202 11.88 -4.94 -16.16
CA LEU A 202 11.06 -4.56 -15.00
C LEU A 202 9.67 -5.20 -15.07
N LYS A 203 9.00 -5.12 -16.23
CA LYS A 203 7.68 -5.74 -16.44
C LYS A 203 7.73 -7.24 -16.23
N THR A 204 8.77 -7.90 -16.73
CA THR A 204 8.97 -9.35 -16.56
C THR A 204 9.19 -9.73 -15.11
N ALA A 205 9.98 -8.95 -14.36
CA ALA A 205 10.18 -9.17 -12.93
C ALA A 205 8.90 -9.00 -12.11
N ILE A 206 8.08 -7.99 -12.40
CA ILE A 206 6.78 -7.77 -11.75
C ILE A 206 5.84 -8.95 -12.03
N ARG A 207 5.70 -9.39 -13.30
CA ARG A 207 4.86 -10.54 -13.65
C ARG A 207 5.32 -11.82 -12.97
N ARG A 208 6.63 -12.07 -12.95
CA ARG A 208 7.22 -13.22 -12.25
C ARG A 208 6.93 -13.17 -10.74
N TYR A 209 7.01 -11.98 -10.13
CA TYR A 209 6.70 -11.82 -8.72
C TYR A 209 5.22 -12.09 -8.42
N ILE A 210 4.28 -11.56 -9.21
CA ILE A 210 2.84 -11.83 -9.06
C ILE A 210 2.57 -13.33 -9.18
N LYS A 211 3.10 -13.98 -10.23
CA LYS A 211 2.96 -15.43 -10.41
C LYS A 211 3.47 -16.20 -9.20
N THR A 212 4.70 -15.91 -8.76
CA THR A 212 5.32 -16.58 -7.61
C THR A 212 4.56 -16.31 -6.30
N HIS A 213 4.02 -15.10 -6.14
CA HIS A 213 3.20 -14.74 -4.99
C HIS A 213 1.92 -15.59 -4.95
N ASN A 214 1.16 -15.63 -6.05
CA ASN A 214 -0.07 -16.41 -6.12
C ASN A 214 0.19 -17.91 -5.90
N GLU A 215 1.26 -18.46 -6.48
CA GLU A 215 1.58 -19.89 -6.37
C GLU A 215 2.12 -20.30 -4.98
N LYS A 216 2.84 -19.43 -4.27
CA LYS A 216 3.65 -19.84 -3.11
C LYS A 216 3.46 -19.03 -1.83
N LEU A 217 2.92 -17.82 -1.91
CA LEU A 217 2.88 -16.86 -0.80
C LEU A 217 1.48 -16.36 -0.48
N ALA A 218 0.51 -16.54 -1.38
CA ALA A 218 -0.87 -16.15 -1.21
C ALA A 218 -1.42 -16.79 0.07
N LYS A 219 -1.96 -15.93 0.93
CA LYS A 219 -2.59 -16.32 2.18
C LYS A 219 -3.64 -15.30 2.56
N PRO A 220 -4.72 -15.71 3.25
CA PRO A 220 -5.77 -14.81 3.70
C PRO A 220 -5.21 -13.57 4.40
N PHE A 221 -5.69 -12.40 4.00
CA PHE A 221 -5.44 -11.15 4.72
C PHE A 221 -6.22 -11.17 6.03
N ARG A 222 -5.56 -10.81 7.13
CA ARG A 222 -6.19 -10.75 8.46
C ARG A 222 -6.13 -9.33 8.99
N TRP A 223 -7.30 -8.74 9.16
CA TRP A 223 -7.47 -7.47 9.85
C TRP A 223 -7.72 -7.71 11.34
N HIS A 224 -7.11 -6.92 12.21
CA HIS A 224 -7.14 -7.15 13.66
C HIS A 224 -7.69 -5.99 14.49
N LYS A 225 -7.94 -4.83 13.89
CA LYS A 225 -8.37 -3.63 14.62
C LYS A 225 -9.84 -3.35 14.36
N SER A 226 -10.64 -3.25 15.40
CA SER A 226 -12.02 -2.79 15.23
C SER A 226 -12.06 -1.33 14.76
N ALA A 227 -13.14 -0.93 14.09
CA ALA A 227 -13.33 0.44 13.65
C ALA A 227 -13.37 1.40 14.85
N GLU A 228 -14.00 1.00 15.95
CA GLU A 228 -14.10 1.77 17.20
C GLU A 228 -12.72 2.03 17.79
N SER A 229 -11.85 1.02 17.83
CA SER A 229 -10.48 1.16 18.32
C SER A 229 -9.67 2.18 17.51
N ILE A 230 -9.89 2.19 16.18
CA ILE A 230 -9.30 3.18 15.27
C ILE A 230 -9.84 4.57 15.59
N MET A 231 -11.16 4.72 15.74
CA MET A 231 -11.79 6.00 16.07
C MET A 231 -11.30 6.57 17.40
N THR A 232 -11.18 5.74 18.44
CA THR A 232 -10.60 6.15 19.73
C THR A 232 -9.16 6.63 19.57
N SER A 233 -8.35 5.93 18.77
CA SER A 233 -6.96 6.30 18.52
C SER A 233 -6.83 7.64 17.77
N VAL A 234 -7.70 7.88 16.79
CA VAL A 234 -7.75 9.13 16.03
C VAL A 234 -8.21 10.29 16.91
N ALA A 235 -9.23 10.10 17.74
CA ALA A 235 -9.71 11.11 18.68
C ALA A 235 -8.59 11.52 19.66
N ARG A 236 -7.86 10.55 20.22
CA ARG A 236 -6.70 10.81 21.08
C ARG A 236 -5.63 11.63 20.35
N ALA A 237 -5.29 11.24 19.12
CA ALA A 237 -4.29 11.95 18.33
C ALA A 237 -4.72 13.40 18.01
N LYS A 238 -6.02 13.64 17.73
CA LYS A 238 -6.56 14.99 17.51
C LYS A 238 -6.41 15.86 18.76
N LEU A 239 -6.76 15.34 19.94
CA LEU A 239 -6.60 16.06 21.21
C LEU A 239 -5.14 16.43 21.47
N SER A 240 -4.21 15.48 21.31
CA SER A 240 -2.78 15.76 21.53
C SER A 240 -2.19 16.82 20.59
N ILE A 241 -2.76 17.04 19.39
CA ILE A 241 -2.31 18.13 18.51
C ILE A 241 -2.79 19.48 19.02
N ILE A 242 -3.99 19.54 19.58
CA ILE A 242 -4.54 20.76 20.17
C ILE A 242 -3.73 21.14 21.41
N ASP A 243 -3.42 20.19 22.28
CA ASP A 243 -2.66 20.43 23.52
C ASP A 243 -1.19 20.86 23.27
N ASN A 244 -0.65 20.58 22.08
CA ASN A 244 0.71 20.94 21.69
C ASN A 244 0.81 22.31 20.99
N LYS A 245 -0.31 22.99 20.75
CA LYS A 245 -0.37 24.35 20.18
C LYS A 245 -0.49 25.39 21.29
#